data_AF-K0K2F7-F1
#
_entry.id   AF-K0K2F7-F1
#
_cell.length_a   1.000
_cell.length_b   1.000
_cell.length_c   1.000
_cell.angle_alpha   90.00
_cell.angle_beta   90.00
_cell.angle_gamma   90.00
#
_symmetry.space_group_name_H-M   'P 1'
#
loop_
_entity.id
_entity.type
_entity.pdbx_description
1 polymer ?
#
loop_
_entity_poly.entity_id
_entity_poly.type
_entity_poly.pdbx_seq_one_letter_code
_entity_poly.pdbx_strand_id
1 'polypeptide(L)'
;MRPLRTPLPALATLIALLATPATATATATNNTNSPVPTPLEAGTTLGSPPNARCANGFNVRGHLLISTRCANTTDPVTGPGGGQIGPITRIRDTYAVVKVQDPTKWNQLPRIVGSATPITGSAEAPIGARVCAGSALQGWQCGTLQAKNQTVHHPSGSITGLTRTNLCAQPGNDWLPVVSGSQAQGHLIGASGGSGTCTSYFYPINRILQAEAFTLVTA
;
A
#
# COMPACT_ATOMS: atom_id res chain seq x y z
N MET A 1 52.04 3.03 100.63
CA MET A 1 50.64 3.49 100.79
C MET A 1 50.41 4.71 99.90
N ARG A 2 49.67 4.54 98.80
CA ARG A 2 48.91 5.51 97.97
C ARG A 2 48.96 5.05 96.50
N PRO A 3 47.82 4.70 95.88
CA PRO A 3 47.80 4.35 94.46
C PRO A 3 47.69 5.63 93.60
N LEU A 4 48.49 5.71 92.54
CA LEU A 4 48.35 6.72 91.49
C LEU A 4 47.29 6.24 90.49
N ARG A 5 46.17 6.99 90.41
CA ARG A 5 45.12 6.84 89.40
C ARG A 5 45.57 7.55 88.12
N THR A 6 45.50 6.88 86.98
CA THR A 6 45.47 7.51 85.65
C THR A 6 44.15 7.15 84.96
N PRO A 7 43.46 8.10 84.30
CA PRO A 7 42.18 7.84 83.65
C PRO A 7 42.37 7.36 82.21
N LEU A 8 41.50 6.43 81.78
CA LEU A 8 41.30 6.06 80.37
C LEU A 8 40.65 7.22 79.60
N PRO A 9 40.95 7.40 78.29
CA PRO A 9 40.19 8.31 77.44
C PRO A 9 38.88 7.65 76.98
N ALA A 10 37.79 8.43 77.00
CA ALA A 10 36.51 8.05 76.45
C ALA A 10 36.56 8.06 74.91
N LEU A 11 36.31 6.93 74.26
CA LEU A 11 36.04 6.86 72.83
C LEU A 11 34.65 7.43 72.55
N ALA A 12 34.57 8.51 71.77
CA ALA A 12 33.33 8.99 71.17
C ALA A 12 32.99 8.11 69.96
N THR A 13 31.89 7.36 70.03
CA THR A 13 31.34 6.59 68.92
C THR A 13 30.59 7.50 67.95
N LEU A 14 31.15 7.68 66.75
CA LEU A 14 30.52 8.37 65.63
C LEU A 14 29.55 7.41 64.93
N ILE A 15 28.24 7.59 65.10
CA ILE A 15 27.21 6.82 64.38
C ILE A 15 27.03 7.45 63.00
N ALA A 16 27.55 6.79 61.96
CA ALA A 16 27.28 7.14 60.57
C ALA A 16 25.92 6.57 60.14
N LEU A 17 24.95 7.46 59.89
CA LEU A 17 23.63 7.11 59.37
C LEU A 17 23.75 6.86 57.85
N LEU A 18 23.81 5.59 57.45
CA LEU A 18 23.76 5.19 56.03
C LEU A 18 22.33 5.37 55.52
N ALA A 19 22.07 6.48 54.83
CA ALA A 19 20.86 6.63 54.04
C ALA A 19 20.96 5.75 52.79
N THR A 20 20.15 4.70 52.72
CA THR A 20 20.01 3.89 51.52
C THR A 20 19.24 4.70 50.47
N PRO A 21 19.75 4.88 49.24
CA PRO A 21 18.95 5.46 48.18
C PRO A 21 17.87 4.45 47.82
N ALA A 22 16.61 4.80 48.07
CA ALA A 22 15.46 4.08 47.54
C ALA A 22 15.50 4.18 46.01
N THR A 23 15.89 3.10 45.35
CA THR A 23 15.74 2.95 43.91
C THR A 23 14.24 2.89 43.61
N ALA A 24 13.67 4.03 43.23
CA ALA A 24 12.36 4.07 42.62
C ALA A 24 12.44 3.36 41.27
N THR A 25 12.02 2.10 41.23
CA THR A 25 11.72 1.40 39.99
C THR A 25 10.55 2.11 39.34
N ALA A 26 10.85 3.03 38.43
CA ALA A 26 9.87 3.58 37.51
C ALA A 26 9.25 2.40 36.75
N THR A 27 8.01 2.07 37.11
CA THR A 27 7.21 1.13 36.33
C THR A 27 7.00 1.80 34.99
N ALA A 28 7.74 1.37 33.97
CA ALA A 28 7.45 1.77 32.60
C ALA A 28 6.02 1.33 32.32
N THR A 29 5.09 2.29 32.30
CA THR A 29 3.80 2.08 31.67
C THR A 29 4.10 1.76 30.22
N ASN A 30 4.10 0.47 29.90
CA ASN A 30 4.12 -0.01 28.52
C ASN A 30 2.84 0.54 27.88
N ASN A 31 2.94 1.74 27.33
CA ASN A 31 1.95 2.28 26.42
C ASN A 31 1.92 1.31 25.25
N THR A 32 1.03 0.33 25.33
CA THR A 32 0.68 -0.56 24.23
C THR A 32 -0.12 0.25 23.22
N ASN A 33 0.54 1.24 22.61
CA ASN A 33 0.13 1.76 21.32
C ASN A 33 0.31 0.58 20.35
N SER A 34 -0.72 -0.26 20.25
CA SER A 34 -0.83 -1.19 19.13
C SER A 34 -0.57 -0.39 17.86
N PRO A 35 0.39 -0.81 17.02
CA PRO A 35 0.67 -0.10 15.79
C PRO A 35 -0.62 0.08 15.00
N VAL A 36 -0.98 1.33 14.68
CA VAL A 36 -2.11 1.60 13.79
C VAL A 36 -1.77 0.95 12.45
N PRO A 37 -2.64 0.08 11.89
CA PRO A 37 -2.34 -0.58 10.64
C PRO A 37 -2.08 0.44 9.52
N THR A 38 -1.03 0.21 8.73
CA THR A 38 -0.66 1.08 7.62
C THR A 38 -1.77 1.06 6.56
N PRO A 39 -2.30 2.22 6.14
CA PRO A 39 -3.26 2.30 5.06
C PRO A 39 -2.70 1.73 3.75
N LEU A 40 -3.52 0.93 3.09
CA LEU A 40 -3.22 0.32 1.81
C LEU A 40 -4.35 0.69 0.86
N GLU A 41 -4.14 1.72 0.06
CA GLU A 41 -5.08 2.24 -0.92
C GLU A 41 -4.70 1.73 -2.30
N ALA A 42 -5.62 1.84 -3.26
CA ALA A 42 -5.24 1.68 -4.65
C ALA A 42 -4.27 2.80 -5.06
N GLY A 43 -3.21 2.48 -5.79
CA GLY A 43 -2.18 3.44 -6.16
C GLY A 43 -1.11 3.71 -5.08
N THR A 44 -1.12 2.99 -3.96
CA THR A 44 -0.03 3.03 -2.96
C THR A 44 1.27 2.52 -3.57
N THR A 45 2.38 3.24 -3.38
CA THR A 45 3.72 2.82 -3.82
C THR A 45 4.14 1.52 -3.13
N LEU A 46 4.63 0.57 -3.91
CA LEU A 46 5.16 -0.71 -3.45
C LEU A 46 6.69 -0.72 -3.60
N GLY A 47 7.36 -1.49 -2.75
CA GLY A 47 8.77 -1.78 -2.94
C GLY A 47 8.98 -2.45 -4.29
N SER A 48 9.97 -1.95 -5.03
CA SER A 48 10.19 -2.28 -6.44
C SER A 48 11.66 -2.65 -6.65
N PRO A 49 11.99 -3.51 -7.62
CA PRO A 49 13.36 -3.62 -8.12
C PRO A 49 13.91 -2.25 -8.56
N PRO A 50 15.23 -2.08 -8.63
CA PRO A 50 15.83 -0.89 -9.23
C PRO A 50 15.23 -0.64 -10.63
N ASN A 51 14.74 0.59 -10.88
CA ASN A 51 14.11 1.05 -12.13
C ASN A 51 12.66 0.61 -12.41
N ALA A 52 12.01 -0.13 -11.50
CA ALA A 52 10.56 -0.37 -11.59
C ALA A 52 9.80 0.61 -10.69
N ARG A 53 8.66 1.11 -11.17
CA ARG A 53 7.75 1.97 -10.41
C ARG A 53 6.47 1.18 -10.12
N CYS A 54 6.44 0.47 -9.00
CA CYS A 54 5.32 -0.39 -8.65
C CYS A 54 4.31 0.32 -7.74
N ALA A 55 3.04 0.17 -8.08
CA ALA A 55 1.94 0.61 -7.26
C ALA A 55 0.90 -0.49 -7.12
N ASN A 56 0.20 -0.47 -6.00
CA ASN A 56 -0.98 -1.28 -5.77
C ASN A 56 -2.07 -0.95 -6.79
N GLY A 57 -2.73 -1.96 -7.33
CA GLY A 57 -3.98 -1.85 -8.07
C GLY A 57 -5.17 -1.67 -7.13
N PHE A 58 -6.33 -2.19 -7.51
CA PHE A 58 -7.49 -2.17 -6.62
C PHE A 58 -7.33 -3.23 -5.54
N ASN A 59 -7.71 -2.87 -4.31
CA ASN A 59 -7.79 -3.83 -3.22
C ASN A 59 -8.95 -4.79 -3.45
N VAL A 60 -8.66 -6.07 -3.38
CA VAL A 60 -9.67 -7.12 -3.24
C VAL A 60 -9.49 -7.76 -1.87
N ARG A 61 -10.54 -8.35 -1.29
CA ARG A 61 -10.49 -8.83 0.10
C ARG A 61 -9.32 -9.81 0.30
N GLY A 62 -8.38 -9.43 1.16
CA GLY A 62 -7.19 -10.21 1.51
C GLY A 62 -6.07 -10.23 0.47
N HIS A 63 -6.21 -9.54 -0.67
CA HIS A 63 -5.20 -9.54 -1.74
C HIS A 63 -5.03 -8.18 -2.42
N LEU A 64 -3.87 -7.99 -3.02
CA LEU A 64 -3.58 -6.88 -3.93
C LEU A 64 -3.44 -7.37 -5.36
N LEU A 65 -3.74 -6.49 -6.30
CA LEU A 65 -3.50 -6.70 -7.72
C LEU A 65 -2.33 -5.80 -8.15
N ILE A 66 -1.30 -6.35 -8.77
CA ILE A 66 -0.14 -5.57 -9.24
C ILE A 66 0.16 -5.87 -10.71
N SER A 67 0.94 -4.99 -11.36
CA SER A 67 1.48 -5.26 -12.70
C SER A 67 2.34 -6.52 -12.68
N THR A 68 2.32 -7.30 -13.76
CA THR A 68 3.27 -8.41 -13.95
C THR A 68 4.72 -7.95 -13.99
N ARG A 69 5.00 -6.70 -14.38
CA ARG A 69 6.35 -6.11 -14.30
C ARG A 69 6.82 -5.86 -12.87
N CYS A 70 5.89 -5.85 -11.92
CA CYS A 70 6.14 -5.73 -10.49
C CYS A 70 6.21 -7.08 -9.79
N ALA A 71 5.90 -8.17 -10.50
CA ALA A 71 6.05 -9.52 -9.99
C ALA A 71 7.49 -9.99 -10.23
N ASN A 72 8.40 -9.61 -9.32
CA ASN A 72 9.74 -10.19 -9.28
C ASN A 72 9.68 -11.64 -8.74
N THR A 73 10.73 -12.43 -8.93
CA THR A 73 10.84 -13.79 -8.39
C THR A 73 11.28 -13.82 -6.93
N THR A 74 11.51 -12.67 -6.30
CA THR A 74 11.97 -12.56 -4.91
C THR A 74 10.85 -11.97 -4.06
N ASP A 75 9.92 -12.85 -3.65
CA ASP A 75 8.88 -12.57 -2.67
C ASP A 75 9.48 -12.43 -1.26
N PRO A 76 8.95 -11.54 -0.40
CA PRO A 76 7.63 -10.90 -0.46
C PRO A 76 7.59 -9.45 -0.99
N VAL A 77 6.42 -9.03 -1.46
CA VAL A 77 6.13 -7.63 -1.82
C VAL A 77 6.11 -6.76 -0.56
N THR A 78 6.75 -5.60 -0.64
CA THR A 78 6.83 -4.63 0.45
C THR A 78 6.00 -3.38 0.15
N GLY A 79 5.51 -2.73 1.21
CA GLY A 79 4.73 -1.50 1.14
C GLY A 79 5.47 -0.29 1.72
N PRO A 80 4.75 0.80 2.00
CA PRO A 80 5.29 1.98 2.67
C PRO A 80 6.08 1.63 3.94
N GLY A 81 7.21 2.31 4.15
CA GLY A 81 8.09 2.06 5.30
C GLY A 81 8.88 0.74 5.24
N GLY A 82 8.85 0.03 4.11
CA GLY A 82 9.60 -1.23 3.92
C GLY A 82 8.95 -2.45 4.58
N GLY A 83 7.75 -2.31 5.14
CA GLY A 83 7.01 -3.42 5.73
C GLY A 83 6.62 -4.47 4.68
N GLN A 84 6.67 -5.75 5.04
CA GLN A 84 6.22 -6.84 4.17
C GLN A 84 4.69 -6.91 4.12
N ILE A 85 4.11 -6.86 2.93
CA ILE A 85 2.67 -7.06 2.70
C ILE A 85 2.37 -8.55 2.60
N GLY A 86 3.17 -9.27 1.81
CA GLY A 86 3.08 -10.72 1.69
C GLY A 86 3.55 -11.22 0.31
N PRO A 87 3.42 -12.53 0.07
CA PRO A 87 3.94 -13.16 -1.14
C PRO A 87 3.02 -12.96 -2.34
N ILE A 88 3.61 -12.97 -3.54
CA ILE A 88 2.91 -13.21 -4.79
C ILE A 88 2.44 -14.67 -4.80
N THR A 89 1.14 -14.86 -5.02
CA THR A 89 0.51 -16.19 -5.00
C THR A 89 0.17 -16.67 -6.40
N ARG A 90 -0.05 -15.76 -7.34
CA ARG A 90 -0.40 -16.06 -8.73
C ARG A 90 0.12 -14.97 -9.66
N ILE A 91 0.60 -15.39 -10.83
CA ILE A 91 0.94 -14.52 -11.95
C ILE A 91 0.05 -14.91 -13.13
N ARG A 92 -0.51 -13.91 -13.80
CA ARG A 92 -1.29 -14.01 -15.05
C ARG A 92 -0.58 -13.20 -16.13
N ASP A 93 -1.14 -13.19 -17.33
CA ASP A 93 -0.55 -12.44 -18.45
C ASP A 93 -0.53 -10.92 -18.20
N THR A 94 -1.54 -10.39 -17.49
CA THR A 94 -1.73 -8.93 -17.31
C THR A 94 -1.55 -8.44 -15.88
N TYR A 95 -1.70 -9.32 -14.87
CA TYR A 95 -1.57 -8.97 -13.46
C TYR A 95 -0.96 -10.08 -12.62
N ALA A 96 -0.49 -9.72 -11.43
CA ALA A 96 -0.15 -10.66 -10.38
C ALA A 96 -0.97 -10.39 -9.12
N VAL A 97 -1.13 -11.43 -8.31
CA VAL A 97 -1.92 -11.42 -7.07
C VAL A 97 -0.98 -11.55 -5.89
N VAL A 98 -1.02 -10.57 -4.99
CA VAL A 98 -0.27 -10.57 -3.74
C VAL A 98 -1.22 -10.89 -2.59
N LYS A 99 -0.89 -11.85 -1.73
CA LYS A 99 -1.66 -12.11 -0.52
C LYS A 99 -1.27 -11.10 0.56
N VAL A 100 -2.26 -10.44 1.16
CA VAL A 100 -2.04 -9.63 2.37
C VAL A 100 -1.90 -10.60 3.55
N GLN A 101 -0.66 -10.78 4.03
CA GLN A 101 -0.32 -11.81 5.00
C GLN A 101 -0.72 -11.43 6.43
N ASP A 102 -0.60 -10.15 6.78
CA ASP A 102 -0.85 -9.64 8.13
C ASP A 102 -1.89 -8.49 8.10
N PRO A 103 -3.19 -8.81 8.22
CA PRO A 103 -4.24 -7.79 8.20
C PRO A 103 -4.23 -6.89 9.44
N THR A 104 -3.45 -7.23 10.48
CA THR A 104 -3.26 -6.34 11.65
C THR A 104 -2.26 -5.23 11.38
N LYS A 105 -1.40 -5.40 10.37
CA LYS A 105 -0.43 -4.38 9.92
C LYS A 105 -0.91 -3.58 8.72
N TRP A 106 -1.83 -4.12 7.94
CA TRP A 106 -2.27 -3.53 6.67
C TRP A 106 -3.78 -3.34 6.65
N ASN A 107 -4.21 -2.09 6.54
CA ASN A 107 -5.63 -1.74 6.40
C ASN A 107 -5.96 -1.47 4.92
N GLN A 108 -6.61 -2.42 4.25
CA GLN A 108 -7.07 -2.25 2.88
C GLN A 108 -8.23 -1.25 2.83
N LEU A 109 -8.01 -0.10 2.20
CA LEU A 109 -9.02 0.95 2.08
C LEU A 109 -9.72 0.94 0.71
N PRO A 110 -11.03 1.24 0.67
CA PRO A 110 -11.79 1.35 -0.57
C PRO A 110 -11.62 2.74 -1.20
N ARG A 111 -10.40 3.13 -1.57
CA ARG A 111 -10.12 4.41 -2.24
C ARG A 111 -8.82 4.32 -3.04
N ILE A 112 -8.61 5.29 -3.93
CA ILE A 112 -7.34 5.49 -4.60
C ILE A 112 -6.59 6.61 -3.87
N VAL A 113 -5.27 6.47 -3.73
CA VAL A 113 -4.39 7.51 -3.19
C VAL A 113 -4.66 8.84 -3.88
N GLY A 114 -4.89 9.89 -3.10
CA GLY A 114 -5.19 11.24 -3.60
C GLY A 114 -6.64 11.48 -4.01
N SER A 115 -7.52 10.48 -3.93
CA SER A 115 -8.97 10.64 -4.10
C SER A 115 -9.69 10.73 -2.76
N ALA A 116 -10.53 11.75 -2.60
CA ALA A 116 -11.46 11.85 -1.49
C ALA A 116 -12.66 10.87 -1.62
N THR A 117 -12.99 10.46 -2.85
CA THR A 117 -14.17 9.64 -3.15
C THR A 117 -13.88 8.17 -2.87
N PRO A 118 -14.67 7.51 -1.99
CA PRO A 118 -14.55 6.09 -1.76
C PRO A 118 -15.05 5.28 -2.96
N ILE A 119 -14.50 4.08 -3.12
CA ILE A 119 -14.96 3.07 -4.06
C ILE A 119 -16.15 2.34 -3.44
N THR A 120 -17.29 2.38 -4.11
CA THR A 120 -18.53 1.75 -3.65
C THR A 120 -18.92 0.53 -4.51
N GLY A 121 -18.17 0.24 -5.57
CA GLY A 121 -18.46 -0.87 -6.47
C GLY A 121 -17.62 -0.85 -7.74
N SER A 122 -18.05 -1.63 -8.73
CA SER A 122 -17.40 -1.77 -10.03
C SER A 122 -18.40 -1.79 -11.19
N ALA A 123 -19.51 -1.04 -11.06
CA ALA A 123 -20.45 -0.84 -12.16
C ALA A 123 -19.71 -0.22 -13.36
N GLU A 124 -19.83 -0.87 -14.50
CA GLU A 124 -19.09 -0.49 -15.70
C GLU A 124 -19.68 0.78 -16.32
N ALA A 125 -18.85 1.79 -16.54
CA ALA A 125 -19.29 3.06 -17.09
C ALA A 125 -19.63 2.93 -18.60
N PRO A 126 -20.62 3.68 -19.10
CA PRO A 126 -20.93 3.71 -20.53
C PRO A 126 -19.86 4.47 -21.34
N ILE A 127 -19.87 4.29 -22.66
CA ILE A 127 -19.09 5.15 -23.58
C ILE A 127 -19.55 6.61 -23.42
N GLY A 128 -18.60 7.54 -23.43
CA GLY A 128 -18.84 8.96 -23.15
C GLY A 128 -18.75 9.33 -21.66
N ALA A 129 -18.66 8.36 -20.75
CA ALA A 129 -18.49 8.65 -19.33
C ALA A 129 -17.10 9.22 -19.02
N ARG A 130 -17.06 10.11 -18.02
CA ARG A 130 -15.80 10.59 -17.44
C ARG A 130 -15.11 9.45 -16.69
N VAL A 131 -13.83 9.27 -16.97
CA VAL A 131 -12.96 8.33 -16.23
C VAL A 131 -11.73 9.07 -15.71
N CYS A 132 -11.26 8.69 -14.54
CA CYS A 132 -10.06 9.24 -13.94
C CYS A 132 -9.15 8.13 -13.45
N ALA A 133 -7.85 8.37 -13.45
CA ALA A 133 -6.85 7.43 -12.99
C ALA A 133 -5.83 8.16 -12.12
N GLY A 134 -5.27 7.45 -11.14
CA GLY A 134 -4.20 8.03 -10.35
C GLY A 134 -3.51 7.08 -9.39
N SER A 135 -2.37 7.56 -8.88
CA SER A 135 -1.57 6.89 -7.86
C SER A 135 -0.67 7.90 -7.16
N ALA A 136 -0.02 7.46 -6.07
CA ALA A 136 1.02 8.24 -5.40
C ALA A 136 2.19 8.64 -6.34
N LEU A 137 2.41 7.87 -7.40
CA LEU A 137 3.55 8.03 -8.31
C LEU A 137 3.28 9.01 -9.45
N GLN A 138 2.03 9.20 -9.86
CA GLN A 138 1.68 9.95 -11.07
C GLN A 138 0.71 11.12 -10.82
N GLY A 139 0.05 11.17 -9.67
CA GLY A 139 -1.05 12.11 -9.43
C GLY A 139 -2.32 11.70 -10.15
N TRP A 140 -3.26 12.65 -10.30
CA TRP A 140 -4.61 12.38 -10.79
C TRP A 140 -4.80 12.93 -12.20
N GLN A 141 -5.29 12.11 -13.12
CA GLN A 141 -5.57 12.48 -14.50
C GLN A 141 -6.97 12.01 -14.88
N CYS A 142 -7.67 12.74 -15.74
CA CYS A 142 -9.02 12.40 -16.18
C CYS A 142 -9.15 12.48 -17.70
N GLY A 143 -10.12 11.75 -18.23
CA GLY A 143 -10.51 11.74 -19.63
C GLY A 143 -11.91 11.17 -19.78
N THR A 144 -12.18 10.64 -20.96
CA THR A 144 -13.48 10.13 -21.39
C THR A 144 -13.34 8.74 -21.96
N LEU A 145 -14.22 7.83 -21.57
CA LEU A 145 -14.32 6.49 -22.14
C LEU A 145 -14.77 6.60 -23.60
N GLN A 146 -13.98 6.10 -24.54
CA GLN A 146 -14.22 6.25 -25.98
C GLN A 146 -14.75 4.99 -26.65
N ALA A 147 -14.26 3.81 -26.25
CA ALA A 147 -14.64 2.55 -26.87
C ALA A 147 -14.39 1.36 -25.92
N LYS A 148 -15.08 0.25 -26.17
CA LYS A 148 -14.94 -1.03 -25.44
C LYS A 148 -14.53 -2.15 -26.40
N ASN A 149 -14.19 -3.32 -25.86
CA ASN A 149 -13.80 -4.50 -26.63
C ASN A 149 -12.63 -4.25 -27.59
N GLN A 150 -11.68 -3.42 -27.17
CA GLN A 150 -10.50 -3.10 -27.96
C GLN A 150 -9.44 -4.18 -27.81
N THR A 151 -8.62 -4.33 -28.84
CA THR A 151 -7.46 -5.23 -28.85
C THR A 151 -6.20 -4.42 -29.06
N VAL A 152 -5.20 -4.62 -28.21
CA VAL A 152 -3.88 -4.01 -28.34
C VAL A 152 -2.86 -5.12 -28.58
N HIS A 153 -2.05 -4.96 -29.62
CA HIS A 153 -0.99 -5.89 -30.00
C HIS A 153 0.33 -5.42 -29.39
N HIS A 154 0.90 -6.25 -28.52
CA HIS A 154 2.25 -6.08 -27.96
C HIS A 154 3.20 -7.13 -28.58
N PRO A 155 4.53 -6.90 -28.55
CA PRO A 155 5.50 -7.90 -29.00
C PRO A 155 5.37 -9.26 -28.30
N SER A 156 4.90 -9.26 -27.05
CA SER A 156 4.68 -10.46 -26.24
C SER A 156 3.32 -11.14 -26.47
N GLY A 157 2.45 -10.57 -27.30
CA GLY A 157 1.11 -11.09 -27.55
C GLY A 157 0.03 -10.00 -27.63
N SER A 158 -1.22 -10.41 -27.84
CA SER A 158 -2.35 -9.50 -27.95
C SER A 158 -3.21 -9.52 -26.69
N ILE A 159 -3.60 -8.35 -26.21
CA ILE A 159 -4.54 -8.22 -25.10
C ILE A 159 -5.87 -7.74 -25.67
N THR A 160 -6.92 -8.55 -25.53
CA THR A 160 -8.27 -8.28 -26.04
C THR A 160 -9.21 -7.83 -24.92
N GLY A 161 -10.37 -7.27 -25.28
CA GLY A 161 -11.41 -6.91 -24.31
C GLY A 161 -11.03 -5.73 -23.42
N LEU A 162 -10.29 -4.78 -24.00
CA LEU A 162 -9.84 -3.55 -23.35
C LEU A 162 -10.83 -2.41 -23.55
N THR A 163 -10.73 -1.42 -22.68
CA THR A 163 -11.49 -0.17 -22.81
C THR A 163 -10.55 0.98 -23.16
N ARG A 164 -10.88 1.72 -24.21
CA ARG A 164 -10.14 2.90 -24.69
C ARG A 164 -10.64 4.17 -24.02
N THR A 165 -9.72 5.06 -23.66
CA THR A 165 -9.98 6.40 -23.13
C THR A 165 -8.99 7.41 -23.70
N ASN A 166 -9.35 8.69 -23.70
CA ASN A 166 -8.42 9.78 -24.00
C ASN A 166 -7.74 10.37 -22.76
N LEU A 167 -7.87 9.70 -21.61
CA LEU A 167 -7.08 10.03 -20.43
C LEU A 167 -5.60 9.95 -20.79
N CYS A 168 -4.87 11.03 -20.59
CA CYS A 168 -3.42 11.05 -20.75
C CYS A 168 -2.77 10.36 -19.56
N ALA A 169 -1.97 9.34 -19.81
CA ALA A 169 -1.05 8.78 -18.83
C ALA A 169 0.36 8.85 -19.42
N GLN A 170 1.36 9.16 -18.59
CA GLN A 170 2.75 9.15 -19.05
C GLN A 170 3.21 7.71 -19.37
N PRO A 171 4.12 7.52 -20.34
CA PRO A 171 4.74 6.23 -20.58
C PRO A 171 5.31 5.62 -19.29
N GLY A 172 5.07 4.32 -19.06
CA GLY A 172 5.51 3.62 -17.85
C GLY A 172 4.53 3.64 -16.69
N ASN A 173 3.37 4.31 -16.82
CA ASN A 173 2.27 4.27 -15.86
C ASN A 173 1.33 3.08 -16.06
N ASP A 174 1.91 1.93 -16.35
CA ASP A 174 1.13 0.72 -16.47
C ASP A 174 0.63 0.34 -15.07
N TRP A 175 -0.57 -0.21 -15.04
CA TRP A 175 -1.31 -0.63 -13.85
C TRP A 175 -1.89 0.48 -12.95
N LEU A 176 -2.03 1.72 -13.45
CA LEU A 176 -2.76 2.76 -12.71
C LEU A 176 -4.25 2.42 -12.55
N PRO A 177 -4.81 2.48 -11.32
CA PRO A 177 -6.23 2.31 -11.08
C PRO A 177 -7.08 3.38 -11.79
N VAL A 178 -8.15 2.95 -12.45
CA VAL A 178 -9.11 3.78 -13.21
C VAL A 178 -10.49 3.68 -12.57
N VAL A 179 -11.14 4.84 -12.36
CA VAL A 179 -12.48 4.97 -11.81
C VAL A 179 -13.38 5.83 -12.68
N SER A 180 -14.69 5.64 -12.51
CA SER A 180 -15.72 6.59 -12.95
C SER A 180 -16.60 6.88 -11.73
N GLY A 181 -16.57 8.11 -11.22
CA GLY A 181 -17.17 8.42 -9.91
C GLY A 181 -16.61 7.53 -8.81
N SER A 182 -17.49 6.83 -8.09
CA SER A 182 -17.15 5.85 -7.04
C SER A 182 -16.99 4.41 -7.54
N GLN A 183 -16.99 4.19 -8.86
CA GLN A 183 -16.97 2.85 -9.45
C GLN A 183 -15.60 2.51 -10.03
N ALA A 184 -14.99 1.42 -9.56
CA ALA A 184 -13.77 0.86 -10.12
C ALA A 184 -14.01 0.38 -11.56
N GLN A 185 -13.19 0.84 -12.50
CA GLN A 185 -13.29 0.51 -13.92
C GLN A 185 -12.21 -0.48 -14.36
N GLY A 186 -10.98 -0.33 -13.87
CA GLY A 186 -9.87 -1.18 -14.31
C GLY A 186 -8.50 -0.62 -14.01
N HIS A 187 -7.50 -1.14 -14.70
CA HIS A 187 -6.10 -0.69 -14.60
C HIS A 187 -5.56 -0.32 -15.96
N LEU A 188 -4.89 0.82 -16.09
CA LEU A 188 -4.20 1.15 -17.34
C LEU A 188 -3.21 0.05 -17.70
N ILE A 189 -3.09 -0.27 -18.98
CA ILE A 189 -2.08 -1.22 -19.49
C ILE A 189 -1.14 -0.59 -20.52
N GLY A 190 -1.39 0.67 -20.86
CA GLY A 190 -0.59 1.43 -21.79
C GLY A 190 -1.28 2.71 -22.22
N ALA A 191 -0.46 3.66 -22.64
CA ALA A 191 -0.86 4.92 -23.23
C ALA A 191 0.01 5.22 -24.45
N SER A 192 -0.57 5.85 -25.45
CA SER A 192 0.10 6.36 -26.64
C SER A 192 -0.41 7.77 -26.99
N GLY A 193 0.33 8.47 -27.84
CA GLY A 193 0.04 9.86 -28.20
C GLY A 193 0.77 10.89 -27.33
N GLY A 194 0.65 12.16 -27.70
CA GLY A 194 1.27 13.30 -27.01
C GLY A 194 0.22 14.24 -26.40
N SER A 195 0.67 15.40 -25.91
CA SER A 195 -0.18 16.42 -25.31
C SER A 195 -1.40 16.73 -26.18
N GLY A 196 -2.60 16.42 -25.66
CA GLY A 196 -3.88 16.68 -26.32
C GLY A 196 -4.41 15.58 -27.26
N THR A 197 -3.65 14.52 -27.55
CA THR A 197 -4.05 13.41 -28.45
C THR A 197 -3.87 12.03 -27.82
N CYS A 198 -3.93 11.97 -26.49
CA CYS A 198 -3.69 10.75 -25.74
C CYS A 198 -4.72 9.66 -26.08
N THR A 199 -4.23 8.44 -26.26
CA THR A 199 -5.03 7.23 -26.33
C THR A 199 -4.48 6.26 -25.30
N SER A 200 -5.28 5.92 -24.31
CA SER A 200 -4.92 4.96 -23.28
C SER A 200 -5.91 3.81 -23.25
N TYR A 201 -5.43 2.66 -22.79
CA TYR A 201 -6.24 1.45 -22.65
C TYR A 201 -6.20 0.97 -21.20
N PHE A 202 -7.34 0.55 -20.67
CA PHE A 202 -7.39 -0.14 -19.39
C PHE A 202 -7.99 -1.54 -19.51
N TYR A 203 -7.46 -2.44 -18.69
CA TYR A 203 -7.98 -3.78 -18.47
C TYR A 203 -9.13 -3.73 -17.46
N PRO A 204 -10.36 -4.16 -17.82
CA PRO A 204 -11.52 -4.02 -16.94
C PRO A 204 -11.41 -4.83 -15.64
N ILE A 205 -11.69 -4.20 -14.49
CA ILE A 205 -11.56 -4.85 -13.17
C ILE A 205 -12.51 -6.05 -13.01
N ASN A 206 -13.72 -5.96 -13.57
CA ASN A 206 -14.71 -7.03 -13.47
C ASN A 206 -14.22 -8.35 -14.08
N ARG A 207 -13.33 -8.30 -15.08
CA ARG A 207 -12.71 -9.50 -15.65
C ARG A 207 -11.81 -10.21 -14.64
N ILE A 208 -11.05 -9.44 -13.84
CA ILE A 208 -10.20 -9.97 -12.77
C ILE A 208 -11.08 -10.53 -11.65
N LEU A 209 -12.09 -9.77 -11.22
CA LEU A 209 -13.00 -10.19 -10.14
C LEU A 209 -13.71 -11.51 -10.49
N GLN A 210 -14.19 -11.64 -11.73
CA GLN A 210 -14.84 -12.86 -12.20
C GLN A 210 -13.87 -14.02 -12.34
N ALA A 211 -12.70 -13.82 -12.97
CA ALA A 211 -11.73 -14.89 -13.22
C ALA A 211 -11.13 -15.47 -11.93
N GLU A 212 -10.96 -14.62 -10.91
CA GLU A 212 -10.33 -14.99 -9.64
C GLU A 212 -11.33 -15.23 -8.50
N ALA A 213 -12.64 -15.08 -8.77
CA ALA A 213 -13.70 -15.07 -7.76
C ALA A 213 -13.42 -14.09 -6.60
N PHE A 214 -12.85 -12.94 -6.92
CA PHE A 214 -12.50 -11.91 -5.93
C PHE A 214 -13.65 -10.96 -5.63
N THR A 215 -13.68 -10.51 -4.38
CA THR A 215 -14.57 -9.43 -3.95
C THR A 215 -13.75 -8.14 -3.79
N LEU A 216 -14.16 -7.08 -4.47
CA LEU A 216 -13.57 -5.74 -4.34
C LEU A 216 -13.72 -5.23 -2.90
N VAL A 217 -12.72 -4.53 -2.38
CA VAL A 217 -12.87 -3.76 -1.13
C VAL A 217 -13.64 -2.48 -1.45
N THR A 218 -14.83 -2.35 -0.88
CA THR A 218 -15.74 -1.21 -1.05
C THR A 218 -16.07 -0.58 0.30
N ALA A 219 -16.48 0.70 0.28
CA ALA A 219 -17.09 1.37 1.43
C ALA A 219 -18.50 0.85 1.71
#